data_AF-A0A0C2RUY0-F1
#
_entry.id   AF-A0A0C2RUY0-F1
#
_cell.length_a   1.000
_cell.length_b   1.000
_cell.length_c   1.000
_cell.angle_alpha   90.00
_cell.angle_beta   90.00
_cell.angle_gamma   90.00
#
_symmetry.space_group_name_H-M   'P 1'
#
loop_
_entity.id
_entity.type
_entity.pdbx_description
1 polymer ?
#
loop_
_entity_poly.entity_id
_entity_poly.type
_entity_poly.pdbx_seq_one_letter_code
_entity_poly.pdbx_strand_id
1 'polypeptide(L)' 'PKEFSATGLLEAVAQFVACEDQSLAVVNKKTFRNQLVIMRPKTMNNDLPSTHNVMTYIHNEFCSVLESMKAAI' A
#
# COMPACT_ATOMS: atom_id res chain seq x y z
N PRO A 1 -18.36 0.18 9.77
CA PRO A 1 -17.52 0.77 8.71
C PRO A 1 -16.16 1.17 9.28
N LYS A 2 -15.05 0.60 8.80
CA LYS A 2 -13.70 1.01 9.21
C LYS A 2 -13.47 2.41 8.65
N GLU A 3 -13.08 3.37 9.49
CA GLU A 3 -12.75 4.71 9.01
C GLU A 3 -11.59 4.62 8.02
N PHE A 4 -11.71 5.39 6.93
CA PHE A 4 -10.65 5.47 5.94
C PHE A 4 -9.54 6.35 6.45
N SER A 5 -8.33 5.85 6.34
CA SER A 5 -7.10 6.58 6.56
C SER A 5 -6.18 6.36 5.36
N ALA A 6 -5.33 7.34 5.06
CA ALA A 6 -4.27 7.18 4.07
C ALA A 6 -3.38 5.97 4.38
N THR A 7 -3.16 5.69 5.68
CA THR A 7 -2.45 4.50 6.17
C THR A 7 -3.17 3.21 5.79
N GLY A 8 -4.49 3.13 5.98
CA GLY A 8 -5.28 1.95 5.62
C GLY A 8 -5.34 1.73 4.10
N LEU A 9 -5.34 2.81 3.31
CA LEU A 9 -5.21 2.70 1.86
C LEU A 9 -3.83 2.20 1.45
N LEU A 10 -2.76 2.70 2.07
CA LEU A 10 -1.40 2.23 1.83
C LEU A 10 -1.24 0.74 2.16
N GLU A 11 -1.75 0.30 3.31
CA GLU A 11 -1.75 -1.11 3.71
C GLU A 11 -2.50 -1.99 2.70
N ALA A 12 -3.72 -1.61 2.30
CA ALA A 12 -4.51 -2.37 1.34
C ALA A 12 -3.84 -2.46 -0.04
N VAL A 13 -3.25 -1.36 -0.54
CA VAL A 13 -2.52 -1.35 -1.81
C VAL A 13 -1.23 -2.17 -1.71
N ALA A 14 -0.54 -2.14 -0.57
CA ALA A 14 0.64 -2.95 -0.34
C ALA A 14 0.31 -4.46 -0.32
N GLN A 15 -0.78 -4.86 0.33
CA GLN A 15 -1.26 -6.24 0.32
C GLN A 15 -1.65 -6.67 -1.09
N PHE A 16 -2.37 -5.84 -1.84
CA PHE A 16 -2.69 -6.10 -3.25
C PHE A 16 -1.41 -6.33 -4.08
N VAL A 17 -0.38 -5.51 -3.88
CA VAL A 17 0.89 -5.66 -4.60
C VAL A 17 1.63 -6.93 -4.20
N ALA A 18 1.82 -7.17 -2.90
CA ALA A 18 2.66 -8.24 -2.39
C ALA A 18 1.98 -9.62 -2.45
N CYS A 19 0.69 -9.70 -2.13
CA CYS A 19 -0.03 -10.97 -2.00
C CYS A 19 -0.64 -11.44 -3.33
N GLU A 20 -0.98 -10.53 -4.26
CA GLU A 20 -1.53 -10.88 -5.57
C GLU A 20 -0.51 -10.80 -6.71
N ASP A 21 0.79 -10.79 -6.38
CA ASP A 21 1.91 -10.75 -7.31
C ASP A 21 1.77 -9.66 -8.39
N GLN A 22 1.35 -8.46 -7.96
CA GLN A 22 1.18 -7.35 -8.89
C GLN A 22 2.49 -6.57 -9.03
N SER A 23 2.73 -6.06 -10.24
CA SER A 23 3.86 -5.16 -10.47
C SER A 23 3.72 -3.88 -9.64
N LEU A 24 4.80 -3.47 -8.94
CA LEU A 24 4.90 -2.17 -8.25
C LEU A 24 4.57 -0.96 -9.14
N ALA A 25 4.72 -1.10 -10.47
CA ALA A 25 4.36 -0.06 -11.44
C ALA A 25 2.84 0.19 -11.50
N VAL A 26 2.00 -0.76 -11.06
CA VAL A 26 0.53 -0.63 -11.07
C VAL A 26 0.06 0.54 -10.22
N VAL A 27 0.74 0.81 -9.11
CA VAL A 27 0.38 1.85 -8.13
C VAL A 27 0.34 3.25 -8.77
N ASN A 28 1.27 3.51 -9.70
CA ASN A 28 1.36 4.79 -10.40
C ASN A 28 0.57 4.82 -11.73
N LYS A 29 -0.05 3.70 -12.16
CA LYS A 29 -0.87 3.70 -13.37
C LYS A 29 -2.10 4.60 -13.15
N LYS A 30 -2.34 5.51 -14.10
CA LYS A 30 -3.48 6.44 -14.05
C LYS A 30 -4.82 5.71 -13.93
N THR A 31 -4.99 4.59 -14.62
CA THR A 31 -6.21 3.78 -14.56
C THR A 31 -6.47 3.25 -13.15
N PHE A 32 -5.45 2.69 -12.50
CA PHE A 32 -5.54 2.20 -11.13
C PHE A 32 -5.84 3.33 -10.14
N ARG A 33 -5.13 4.46 -10.23
CA ARG A 33 -5.40 5.63 -9.39
C ARG A 33 -6.81 6.18 -9.58
N ASN A 34 -7.31 6.22 -10.81
CA ASN A 34 -8.69 6.62 -11.09
C ASN A 34 -9.69 5.65 -10.46
N GLN A 35 -9.42 4.34 -10.47
CA GLN A 35 -10.27 3.35 -9.79
C GLN A 35 -10.30 3.61 -8.28
N LEU A 36 -9.15 3.90 -7.64
CA LEU A 36 -9.08 4.27 -6.22
C LEU A 36 -9.92 5.53 -5.91
N VAL A 37 -9.89 6.53 -6.80
CA VAL A 37 -10.69 7.75 -6.66
C VAL A 37 -12.18 7.50 -6.94
N ILE A 38 -12.54 6.66 -7.91
CA ILE A 38 -13.95 6.31 -8.18
C ILE A 38 -14.55 5.55 -7.00
N MET A 39 -13.80 4.61 -6.42
CA MET A 39 -14.23 3.89 -5.23
C MET A 39 -14.45 4.82 -4.03
N ARG A 40 -13.85 6.02 -4.05
CA ARG A 40 -14.06 7.05 -3.03
C ARG A 40 -13.83 8.47 -3.57
N PRO A 41 -14.89 9.18 -4.01
CA PRO A 41 -14.78 10.48 -4.68
C PRO A 41 -14.15 11.64 -3.88
N LYS A 42 -13.81 11.42 -2.60
CA LYS A 42 -13.16 12.40 -1.71
C LYS A 42 -11.67 12.15 -1.50
N THR A 43 -11.11 11.10 -2.09
CA THR A 43 -9.67 10.81 -2.03
C THR A 43 -8.90 11.91 -2.75
N MET A 44 -8.01 12.60 -2.03
CA MET A 44 -7.13 13.60 -2.64
C MET A 44 -5.89 12.93 -3.23
N ASN A 45 -5.20 13.63 -4.13
CA ASN A 45 -3.96 13.11 -4.70
C ASN A 45 -2.89 12.78 -3.66
N ASN A 46 -2.89 13.49 -2.53
CA ASN A 46 -1.95 13.27 -1.42
C ASN A 46 -2.30 12.03 -0.59
N ASP A 47 -3.55 11.56 -0.66
CA ASP A 47 -3.98 10.33 0.00
C ASP A 47 -3.59 9.08 -0.81
N LEU A 48 -3.36 9.25 -2.13
CA LEU A 48 -3.02 8.15 -3.02
C LEU A 48 -1.57 7.72 -2.81
N PRO A 49 -1.31 6.44 -2.51
CA PRO A 49 0.04 5.96 -2.36
C PRO A 49 0.78 6.02 -3.70
N SER A 50 2.06 6.38 -3.64
CA SER A 50 2.99 6.22 -4.77
C SER A 50 3.67 4.85 -4.71
N THR A 51 4.28 4.42 -5.83
CA THR A 51 5.13 3.22 -5.84
C THR A 51 6.21 3.27 -4.76
N HIS A 52 6.81 4.45 -4.50
CA HIS A 52 7.79 4.63 -3.44
C HIS A 52 7.18 4.35 -2.06
N ASN A 53 6.01 4.91 -1.75
CA ASN A 53 5.35 4.68 -0.46
C ASN A 53 5.06 3.20 -0.23
N VAL A 54 4.54 2.51 -1.27
CA VAL A 54 4.23 1.07 -1.19
C VAL A 54 5.49 0.23 -1.01
N MET A 55 6.55 0.52 -1.77
CA MET A 55 7.82 -0.19 -1.65
C MET A 55 8.46 -0.02 -0.28
N THR A 56 8.51 1.21 0.24
CA THR A 56 9.02 1.49 1.59
C THR A 56 8.20 0.77 2.65
N TYR A 57 6.87 0.79 2.53
CA TYR A 57 5.99 0.10 3.46
C TYR A 57 6.27 -1.41 3.49
N ILE A 58 6.30 -2.06 2.32
CA ILE A 58 6.59 -3.50 2.21
C ILE A 58 7.98 -3.82 2.79
N HIS A 59 8.99 -3.01 2.48
CA HIS A 59 10.34 -3.20 3.00
C HIS A 59 10.38 -3.11 4.54
N ASN A 60 9.72 -2.10 5.11
CA ASN A 60 9.68 -1.91 6.56
C ASN A 60 8.95 -3.05 7.26
N GLU A 61 7.81 -3.51 6.73
CA GLU A 61 7.09 -4.67 7.25
C GLU A 61 7.96 -5.93 7.20
N PHE A 62 8.67 -6.15 6.10
CA PHE A 62 9.60 -7.27 5.96
C PHE A 62 10.75 -7.21 6.99
N CYS A 63 11.37 -6.04 7.17
CA CYS A 63 12.40 -5.84 8.19
C CYS A 63 11.86 -6.10 9.60
N SER A 64 10.67 -5.59 9.92
CA SER A 64 9.99 -5.82 11.21
C SER A 64 9.80 -7.32 11.48
N VAL A 65 9.37 -8.08 10.46
CA VAL A 65 9.24 -9.54 10.56
C VAL A 65 10.60 -10.20 10.82
N LEU A 66 11.64 -9.85 10.06
CA LEU A 66 12.99 -10.40 10.26
C LEU A 66 13.56 -10.12 11.65
N GLU A 67 13.35 -8.90 12.16
CA GLU A 67 13.77 -8.53 13.52
C GLU A 67 13.03 -9.34 14.58
N SER A 68 11.72 -9.54 14.40
CA SER A 68 10.91 -10.37 15.31
C SER A 68 11.37 -11.84 15.32
N MET A 69 11.74 -12.37 14.15
CA MET A 69 12.28 -13.72 14.03
C MET A 69 13.64 -13.84 14.70
N LYS A 70 14.52 -12.84 14.53
CA LYS A 70 15.83 -12.81 15.19
C LYS A 70 15.71 -12.74 16.71
N ALA A 71 14.72 -12.01 17.23
CA ALA A 71 14.47 -11.90 18.67
C ALA A 71 13.85 -13.18 19.27
N ALA A 72 13.22 -14.02 18.46
CA ALA A 72 12.60 -15.27 18.87
C ALA A 72 13.56 -16.49 18.86
N ILE A 73 14.81 -16.29 18.40
CA ILE A 73 15.89 -17.29 18.37
C ILE A 73 16.86 -17.02 19.53
#